data_AF-A0A397TKT6-F1
#
_entry.id   AF-A0A397TKT6-F1
#
_cell.length_a   1.000
_cell.length_b   1.000
_cell.length_c   1.000
_cell.angle_alpha   90.00
_cell.angle_beta   90.00
_cell.angle_gamma   90.00
#
_symmetry.space_group_name_H-M   'P 1'
#
loop_
_entity.id
_entity.type
_entity.pdbx_description
1 polymer ?
#
loop_
_entity_poly.entity_id
_entity_poly.type
_entity_poly.pdbx_seq_one_letter_code
_entity_poly.pdbx_strand_id
1 'polypeptide(L)'
;MYDASQPIKRIPRPPNAFILYRREKQPGIIASQKNLTNAEVSRLIADMWRKEPEEIRLEWERYAEQRKLEHMQAPNYVYRPNRNKFKVEKKRQQRSQTTSKE
;
A
#
# COMPACT_ATOMS: atom_id res chain seq x y z
N MET A 1 21.65 2.06 31.05
CA MET A 1 22.10 1.14 29.99
C MET A 1 20.89 0.80 29.13
N TYR A 2 20.75 1.42 27.94
CA TYR A 2 19.71 1.02 26.99
C TYR A 2 20.31 -0.05 26.06
N ASP A 3 19.71 -1.24 26.07
CA ASP A 3 20.06 -2.37 25.21
C ASP A 3 19.75 -2.03 23.74
N ALA A 4 20.80 -1.89 22.92
CA ALA A 4 20.71 -1.49 21.52
C ALA A 4 20.21 -2.61 20.58
N SER A 5 19.79 -3.75 21.12
CA SER A 5 19.37 -4.93 20.34
C SER A 5 17.88 -4.96 19.99
N GLN A 6 17.04 -4.10 20.56
CA GLN A 6 15.60 -4.11 20.29
C GLN A 6 15.25 -3.31 19.02
N PRO A 7 14.62 -3.92 18.00
CA PRO A 7 14.21 -3.18 16.81
C PRO A 7 13.19 -2.12 17.21
N ILE A 8 13.54 -0.84 17.02
CA ILE A 8 12.63 0.28 17.24
C ILE A 8 11.35 0.02 16.43
N LYS A 9 10.23 -0.23 17.12
CA LYS A 9 8.93 -0.50 16.51
C LYS A 9 8.45 0.76 15.79
N ARG A 10 8.79 0.88 14.50
CA ARG A 10 8.42 2.03 13.68
C ARG A 10 6.93 2.00 13.40
N ILE A 11 6.25 3.11 13.67
CA ILE A 11 4.83 3.25 13.36
C ILE A 11 4.67 3.23 11.82
N PRO A 12 3.90 2.29 11.24
CA PRO A 12 3.68 2.25 9.81
C PRO A 12 2.82 3.43 9.36
N ARG A 13 2.94 3.81 8.07
CA ARG A 13 2.13 4.89 7.48
C ARG A 13 0.63 4.59 7.63
N PRO A 14 -0.22 5.62 7.79
CA PRO A 14 -1.65 5.42 7.75
C PRO A 14 -2.06 4.95 6.35
N PRO A 15 -3.02 4.00 6.24
CA PRO A 15 -3.50 3.54 4.95
C PRO A 15 -4.34 4.63 4.27
N ASN A 16 -4.23 4.74 2.94
CA ASN A 16 -5.14 5.57 2.14
C ASN A 16 -6.42 4.78 1.78
N ALA A 17 -7.37 5.46 1.11
CA ALA A 17 -8.67 4.90 0.73
C ALA A 17 -8.53 3.59 -0.05
N PHE A 18 -7.68 3.57 -1.08
CA PHE A 18 -7.44 2.37 -1.88
C PHE A 18 -6.84 1.20 -1.08
N ILE A 19 -5.93 1.47 -0.15
CA ILE A 19 -5.35 0.42 0.71
C ILE A 19 -6.39 -0.16 1.67
N LEU A 20 -7.30 0.68 2.18
CA LEU A 20 -8.43 0.22 3.00
C LEU A 20 -9.40 -0.62 2.18
N TYR A 21 -9.82 -0.13 1.02
CA TYR A 21 -10.67 -0.86 0.08
C TYR A 21 -10.07 -2.22 -0.32
N ARG A 22 -8.78 -2.24 -0.66
CA ARG A 22 -8.07 -3.48 -0.99
C ARG A 22 -8.11 -4.50 0.13
N ARG A 23 -7.89 -4.07 1.38
CA ARG A 23 -7.91 -4.97 2.54
C ARG A 23 -9.26 -5.67 2.68
N GLU A 24 -10.35 -4.96 2.37
CA GLU A 24 -11.71 -5.49 2.42
C GLU A 24 -11.99 -6.47 1.26
N LYS A 25 -11.61 -6.12 0.03
CA LYS A 25 -11.95 -6.93 -1.17
C LYS A 25 -11.00 -8.12 -1.40
N GLN A 26 -9.74 -8.03 -0.98
CA GLN A 26 -8.71 -9.03 -1.26
C GLN A 26 -9.05 -10.44 -0.72
N PRO A 27 -9.57 -10.63 0.51
CA PRO A 27 -9.96 -11.95 1.00
C PRO A 27 -11.00 -12.63 0.11
N GLY A 28 -11.99 -11.89 -0.38
CA GLY A 28 -13.02 -12.41 -1.29
C GLY A 28 -12.43 -12.91 -2.62
N ILE A 29 -11.50 -12.15 -3.20
CA ILE A 29 -10.82 -12.52 -4.45
C ILE A 29 -9.96 -13.77 -4.26
N ILE A 30 -9.19 -13.85 -3.17
CA ILE A 30 -8.34 -15.01 -2.86
C ILE A 30 -9.19 -16.25 -2.58
N ALA A 31 -10.36 -16.08 -1.94
CA ALA A 31 -11.29 -17.18 -1.70
C ALA A 31 -11.92 -17.70 -3.01
N SER A 32 -12.28 -16.80 -3.93
CA SER A 32 -12.87 -17.20 -5.23
C SER A 32 -11.84 -17.75 -6.22
N GLN A 33 -10.61 -17.25 -6.19
CA GLN A 33 -9.56 -17.58 -7.16
C GLN A 33 -8.27 -17.94 -6.41
N LYS A 34 -8.16 -19.23 -6.07
CA LYS A 34 -6.93 -19.78 -5.51
C LYS A 34 -5.84 -19.72 -6.59
N ASN A 35 -4.63 -19.29 -6.19
CA ASN A 35 -3.40 -19.15 -7.01
C ASN A 35 -3.18 -17.81 -7.74
N LEU A 36 -3.92 -16.74 -7.43
CA LEU A 36 -3.54 -15.42 -7.95
C LEU A 36 -2.29 -14.85 -7.26
N THR A 37 -1.42 -14.27 -8.06
CA THR A 37 -0.29 -13.48 -7.56
C THR A 37 -0.78 -12.16 -6.96
N ASN A 38 -0.01 -11.60 -6.01
CA ASN A 38 -0.32 -10.28 -5.45
C ASN A 38 -0.39 -9.18 -6.53
N ALA A 39 0.34 -9.33 -7.63
CA ALA A 39 0.31 -8.39 -8.75
C ALA A 39 -1.04 -8.44 -9.48
N GLU A 40 -1.56 -9.62 -9.76
CA GLU A 40 -2.87 -9.82 -10.40
C GLU A 40 -4.00 -9.34 -9.50
N VAL A 41 -3.98 -9.70 -8.21
CA VAL A 41 -4.95 -9.20 -7.23
C VAL A 41 -4.94 -7.66 -7.18
N SER A 42 -3.75 -7.04 -7.22
CA SER A 42 -3.66 -5.58 -7.23
C SER A 42 -4.28 -4.96 -8.48
N ARG A 43 -4.09 -5.60 -9.64
CA ARG A 43 -4.63 -5.13 -10.92
C ARG A 43 -6.16 -5.23 -10.93
N LEU A 44 -6.72 -6.38 -10.52
CA LEU A 44 -8.16 -6.59 -10.40
C LEU A 44 -8.82 -5.58 -9.45
N ILE A 45 -8.26 -5.39 -8.25
CA ILE A 45 -8.81 -4.43 -7.27
C ILE A 45 -8.70 -2.99 -7.79
N ALA A 46 -7.65 -2.64 -8.54
CA ALA A 46 -7.53 -1.33 -9.16
C ALA A 46 -8.58 -1.10 -10.28
N ASP A 47 -8.99 -2.15 -10.99
CA ASP A 47 -10.10 -2.09 -11.94
C ASP A 47 -11.44 -1.94 -11.21
N MET A 48 -11.66 -2.70 -10.12
CA MET A 48 -12.86 -2.60 -9.29
C MET A 48 -13.01 -1.19 -8.70
N TRP A 49 -11.95 -0.66 -8.10
CA TRP A 49 -11.93 0.69 -7.51
C TRP A 49 -12.31 1.78 -8.52
N ARG A 50 -11.82 1.68 -9.77
CA ARG A 50 -12.17 2.63 -10.84
C ARG A 50 -13.62 2.54 -11.30
N LYS A 51 -14.26 1.38 -11.14
CA LYS A 51 -15.66 1.13 -11.52
C LYS A 51 -16.62 1.36 -10.36
N GLU A 52 -16.10 1.53 -9.15
CA GLU A 52 -16.89 1.74 -7.95
C GLU A 52 -17.59 3.11 -8.00
N PRO A 53 -18.85 3.22 -7.55
CA PRO A 53 -19.56 4.49 -7.48
C PRO A 53 -18.80 5.55 -6.70
N GLU A 54 -19.00 6.82 -7.06
CA GLU A 54 -18.32 7.95 -6.42
C GLU A 54 -18.66 8.02 -4.92
N GLU A 55 -19.89 7.68 -4.54
CA GLU A 55 -20.37 7.68 -3.16
C GLU A 55 -19.55 6.72 -2.29
N ILE A 56 -19.33 5.50 -2.80
CA ILE A 56 -18.52 4.49 -2.10
C ILE A 56 -17.06 4.94 -2.04
N ARG A 57 -16.49 5.46 -3.13
CA ARG A 57 -15.13 5.99 -3.12
C ARG A 57 -14.97 7.10 -2.07
N LEU A 58 -15.94 8.00 -1.97
CA LEU A 58 -15.97 9.08 -0.99
C LEU A 58 -16.06 8.56 0.46
N GLU A 59 -16.82 7.50 0.71
CA GLU A 59 -16.86 6.85 2.03
C GLU A 59 -15.48 6.31 2.44
N TRP A 60 -14.78 5.64 1.52
CA TRP A 60 -13.42 5.15 1.77
C TRP A 60 -12.40 6.28 1.93
N GLU A 61 -12.58 7.40 1.23
CA GLU A 61 -11.77 8.61 1.39
C GLU A 61 -11.96 9.24 2.77
N ARG A 62 -13.20 9.42 3.22
CA ARG A 62 -13.52 9.89 4.57
C ARG A 62 -12.93 8.98 5.64
N TYR A 63 -13.03 7.66 5.45
CA TYR A 63 -12.43 6.71 6.39
C TYR A 63 -10.90 6.81 6.40
N ALA A 64 -10.26 6.99 5.24
CA ALA A 64 -8.82 7.20 5.16
C ALA A 64 -8.38 8.51 5.83
N GLU A 65 -9.16 9.58 5.69
CA GLU A 65 -8.91 10.85 6.38
C GLU A 65 -9.00 10.70 7.89
N GLN A 66 -10.00 9.98 8.39
CA GLN A 66 -10.10 9.66 9.81
C GLN A 66 -8.86 8.90 10.30
N ARG A 67 -8.43 7.86 9.58
CA ARG A 67 -7.22 7.10 9.92
C ARG A 67 -5.96 7.94 9.88
N LYS A 68 -5.87 8.89 8.95
CA LYS A 68 -4.77 9.86 8.87
C LYS A 68 -4.77 10.78 10.07
N LEU A 69 -5.94 11.28 10.48
CA LEU A 69 -6.08 12.19 11.63
C LEU A 69 -5.74 11.48 12.95
N GLU A 70 -6.25 10.26 13.16
CA GLU A 70 -5.88 9.41 14.30
C GLU A 70 -4.35 9.21 14.36
N HIS A 71 -3.74 8.95 13.21
CA HIS A 71 -2.30 8.71 13.12
C HIS A 71 -1.46 9.97 13.33
N MET A 72 -1.94 11.15 12.93
CA MET A 72 -1.26 12.42 13.20
C MET A 72 -1.12 12.72 14.69
N GLN A 73 -2.00 12.17 15.52
CA GLN A 73 -1.92 12.29 16.98
C GLN A 73 -0.90 11.31 17.61
N ALA A 74 -0.35 10.38 16.83
CA ALA A 74 0.61 9.41 17.35
C ALA A 74 1.95 10.09 17.68
N PRO A 75 2.44 10.01 18.94
CA PRO A 75 3.72 10.57 19.29
C PRO A 75 4.83 9.85 18.50
N ASN A 76 5.78 10.62 17.97
CA ASN A 76 6.98 10.14 17.28
C ASN A 76 6.81 9.56 15.87
N TYR A 77 5.65 9.74 15.21
CA TYR A 77 5.57 9.44 13.78
C TYR A 77 6.29 10.49 12.93
N VAL A 78 7.30 10.06 12.19
CA VAL A 78 7.98 10.88 11.17
C VAL A 78 8.12 10.06 9.90
N TYR A 79 7.63 10.61 8.79
CA TYR A 79 7.83 9.99 7.48
C TYR A 79 9.31 10.05 7.07
N ARG A 80 9.99 8.91 7.13
CA ARG A 80 11.40 8.75 6.75
C ARG A 80 11.52 7.76 5.59
N PRO A 81 11.35 8.19 4.33
CA PRO A 81 11.48 7.32 3.17
C PRO A 81 12.89 6.75 3.08
N ASN A 82 13.02 5.44 2.82
CA ASN A 82 14.32 4.80 2.67
C ASN A 82 14.93 5.13 1.30
N ARG A 83 15.88 6.08 1.26
CA ARG A 83 16.59 6.51 0.04
C ARG A 83 17.29 5.36 -0.71
N ASN A 84 17.74 4.29 -0.03
CA ASN A 84 18.44 3.19 -0.69
C ASN A 84 17.51 2.35 -1.57
N LYS A 85 16.19 2.30 -1.27
CA LYS A 85 15.22 1.61 -2.12
C LYS A 85 15.01 2.31 -3.47
N PHE A 86 15.16 3.63 -3.54
CA PHE A 86 15.03 4.38 -4.79
C PHE A 86 16.14 4.04 -5.80
N LYS A 87 17.36 3.74 -5.33
CA LYS A 87 18.46 3.30 -6.21
C LYS A 87 18.20 1.91 -6.81
N VAL A 88 17.62 1.00 -6.02
CA VAL A 88 17.27 -0.36 -6.48
C VAL A 88 16.11 -0.31 -7.47
N GLU A 89 15.10 0.51 -7.20
CA GLU A 89 13.95 0.72 -8.09
C GLU A 89 14.36 1.29 -9.45
N LYS A 90 15.25 2.31 -9.47
CA LYS A 90 15.80 2.87 -10.72
C LYS A 90 16.52 1.81 -11.57
N LYS A 91 17.26 0.88 -10.94
CA LYS A 91 17.90 -0.25 -11.64
C LYS A 91 16.89 -1.27 -12.17
N ARG A 92 15.80 -1.55 -11.45
CA ARG A 92 14.73 -2.46 -11.93
C ARG A 92 13.99 -1.88 -13.13
N GLN A 93 13.68 -0.58 -13.10
CA GLN A 93 13.02 0.12 -14.21
C GLN A 93 13.90 0.18 -15.47
N GLN A 94 15.22 0.36 -15.31
CA GLN A 94 16.17 0.28 -16.43
C GLN A 94 16.24 -1.13 -17.03
N ARG A 95 16.17 -2.18 -16.20
CA ARG A 95 16.17 -3.58 -16.66
C ARG A 95 14.88 -3.99 -17.36
N SER A 96 13.73 -3.48 -16.95
CA SER A 96 12.45 -3.80 -17.60
C SER A 96 12.26 -3.10 -18.95
N GLN A 97 12.91 -1.94 -19.16
CA GLN A 97 12.91 -1.25 -20.46
C GLN A 97 13.83 -1.93 -21.50
N THR A 98 14.92 -2.57 -21.07
CA THR A 98 15.82 -3.29 -21.99
C THR A 98 15.31 -4.67 -22.44
N THR A 99 14.31 -5.25 -21.78
CA THR A 99 13.76 -6.57 -22.13
C THR A 99 12.53 -6.54 -23.04
N SER A 100 12.11 -5.37 -23.55
CA SER A 100 10.93 -5.23 -24.42
C SER A 100 11.27 -4.84 -25.86
N LYS A 101 12.49 -5.14 -26.34
CA LYS A 101 12.91 -4.89 -27.72
C LYS A 101 13.50 -6.16 -28.33
N GLU A 102 12.63 -7.12 -28.62
CA GLU A 102 12.82 -8.18 -29.63
C GLU A 102 11.57 -8.18 -30.52
#